data_AF-A0A7S2ALT2-F1
#
_entry.id   AF-A0A7S2ALT2-F1
#
_cell.length_a   1.000
_cell.length_b   1.000
_cell.length_c   1.000
_cell.angle_alpha   90.00
_cell.angle_beta   90.00
_cell.angle_gamma   90.00
#
_symmetry.space_group_name_H-M   'P 1'
#
loop_
_entity.id
_entity.type
_entity.pdbx_description
1 polymer ?
#
loop_
_entity_poly.entity_id
_entity_poly.type
_entity_poly.pdbx_seq_one_letter_code
_entity_poly.pdbx_strand_id
1 'polypeptide(L)'
;QLRRFAQLDAKKWKEACLANEELCLELAQGMLEFEQKYLEDGPGQPENCKKMIERMRNAYYATFTEMSAMYHDFATAEEDDSWKSWVTSDEYLDVLTLR
;
A
#
# COMPACT_ATOMS: atom_id res chain seq x y z
N GLN A 1 -1.46 0.32 -29.84
CA GLN A 1 -2.26 -0.45 -28.87
C GLN A 1 -1.98 -0.09 -27.40
N LEU A 2 -0.86 0.57 -27.08
CA LEU A 2 -0.53 1.07 -25.72
C LEU A 2 -1.42 2.22 -25.21
N ARG A 3 -2.05 3.00 -26.09
CA ARG A 3 -2.95 4.12 -25.70
C ARG A 3 -4.30 3.67 -25.09
N ARG A 4 -4.67 2.38 -25.16
CA ARG A 4 -5.94 1.89 -24.58
C ARG A 4 -5.88 1.66 -23.07
N PHE A 5 -4.71 1.56 -22.48
CA PHE A 5 -4.55 1.52 -21.01
C PHE A 5 -4.40 2.93 -20.40
N ALA A 6 -4.03 3.93 -21.20
CA ALA A 6 -3.81 5.32 -20.78
C ALA A 6 -5.11 6.12 -20.49
N GLN A 7 -6.25 5.45 -20.42
CA GLN A 7 -7.53 6.00 -20.00
C GLN A 7 -8.21 5.06 -19.01
N LEU A 8 -7.48 4.63 -17.96
CA LEU A 8 -8.21 4.57 -16.70
C LEU A 8 -8.73 5.99 -16.48
N ASP A 9 -10.05 6.13 -16.51
CA ASP A 9 -10.74 7.35 -16.12
C ASP A 9 -10.09 7.83 -14.82
N ALA A 10 -9.52 9.04 -14.82
CA ALA A 10 -8.87 9.68 -13.68
C ALA A 10 -9.66 9.47 -12.38
N LYS A 11 -10.99 9.59 -12.50
CA LYS A 11 -11.93 9.28 -11.42
C LYS A 11 -11.82 7.84 -10.91
N LYS A 12 -11.78 6.84 -11.80
CA LYS A 12 -11.64 5.42 -11.44
C LYS A 12 -10.26 5.10 -10.87
N TRP A 13 -9.21 5.77 -11.34
CA TRP A 13 -7.88 5.64 -10.75
C TRP A 13 -7.86 6.15 -9.30
N LYS A 14 -8.39 7.36 -9.09
CA LYS A 14 -8.53 7.95 -7.76
C LYS A 14 -9.37 7.09 -6.83
N GLU A 15 -10.53 6.63 -7.29
CA GLU A 15 -11.40 5.72 -6.53
C GLU A 15 -10.67 4.42 -6.15
N ALA A 16 -9.90 3.83 -7.07
CA ALA A 16 -9.11 2.64 -6.79
C ALA A 16 -7.96 2.90 -5.79
N CYS A 17 -7.30 4.05 -5.87
CA CYS A 17 -6.26 4.43 -4.91
C CYS A 17 -6.84 4.61 -3.51
N LEU A 18 -7.94 5.36 -3.38
CA LEU A 18 -8.62 5.56 -2.09
C LEU A 18 -9.14 4.24 -1.49
N ALA A 19 -9.69 3.34 -2.32
CA ALA A 19 -10.11 2.02 -1.84
C ALA A 19 -8.93 1.17 -1.33
N ASN A 20 -7.76 1.26 -1.98
CA ASN A 20 -6.55 0.57 -1.52
C ASN A 20 -5.92 1.23 -0.29
N GLU A 21 -6.00 2.56 -0.18
CA GLU A 21 -5.61 3.30 1.04
C GLU A 21 -6.42 2.79 2.24
N GLU A 22 -7.75 2.73 2.10
CA GLU A 22 -8.67 2.23 3.13
C GLU A 22 -8.39 0.77 3.48
N LEU A 23 -8.24 -0.11 2.48
CA LEU A 23 -7.89 -1.52 2.70
C LEU A 23 -6.58 -1.68 3.47
N CYS A 24 -5.56 -0.87 3.16
CA CYS A 24 -4.29 -0.91 3.89
C CYS A 24 -4.48 -0.50 5.36
N LEU A 25 -5.30 0.52 5.65
CA LEU A 25 -5.62 0.91 7.02
C LEU A 25 -6.39 -0.18 7.77
N GLU A 26 -7.37 -0.83 7.11
CA GLU A 26 -8.10 -1.97 7.67
C GLU A 26 -7.16 -3.13 8.01
N LEU A 27 -6.21 -3.45 7.12
CA LEU A 27 -5.21 -4.49 7.37
C LEU A 27 -4.27 -4.11 8.52
N ALA A 28 -3.83 -2.85 8.60
CA ALA A 28 -3.02 -2.36 9.71
C ALA A 28 -3.76 -2.50 11.05
N GLN A 29 -5.03 -2.10 11.10
CA GLN A 29 -5.88 -2.25 12.27
C GLN A 29 -6.11 -3.73 12.62
N GLY A 30 -6.34 -4.58 11.63
CA GLY A 30 -6.49 -6.02 11.80
C GLY A 30 -5.26 -6.68 12.43
N MET A 31 -4.05 -6.17 12.17
CA MET A 31 -2.83 -6.66 12.83
C MET A 31 -2.80 -6.36 14.33
N LEU A 32 -3.36 -5.22 14.76
CA LEU A 32 -3.48 -4.87 16.18
C LEU A 32 -4.48 -5.78 16.88
N GLU A 33 -5.64 -6.00 16.26
CA GLU A 33 -6.68 -6.88 16.79
C GLU A 33 -6.22 -8.35 16.86
N PHE A 34 -5.47 -8.79 15.85
CA PHE A 34 -4.88 -10.13 15.83
C PHE A 34 -3.92 -10.35 16.99
N GLU A 35 -2.99 -9.41 17.23
CA GLU A 35 -2.06 -9.50 18.36
C GLU A 35 -2.80 -9.52 19.69
N GLN A 36 -3.78 -8.61 19.87
CA GLN A 36 -4.56 -8.54 21.10
C GLN A 36 -5.27 -9.87 21.38
N LYS A 37 -5.99 -10.42 20.39
CA LYS A 37 -6.65 -11.74 20.53
C LYS A 37 -5.65 -12.84 20.81
N TYR A 38 -4.52 -12.86 20.10
CA TYR A 38 -3.49 -13.86 20.34
C TYR A 38 -3.00 -13.84 21.79
N LEU A 39 -2.79 -12.66 22.36
CA LEU A 39 -2.34 -12.49 23.74
C LEU A 39 -3.44 -12.80 24.79
N GLU A 40 -4.70 -12.47 24.49
CA GLU A 40 -5.86 -12.70 25.37
C GLU A 40 -6.28 -14.18 25.41
N ASP A 41 -6.24 -14.89 24.27
CA ASP A 41 -6.73 -16.27 24.14
C ASP A 41 -5.80 -17.34 24.76
N GLY A 42 -4.65 -16.95 25.33
CA GLY A 42 -3.58 -17.90 25.67
C GLY A 42 -2.91 -17.72 27.02
N PRO A 43 -3.53 -18.07 28.17
CA PRO A 43 -2.79 -18.41 29.38
C PRO A 43 -1.99 -19.71 29.11
N GLY A 44 -0.75 -19.57 28.63
CA GLY A 44 0.14 -20.71 28.33
C GLY A 44 0.99 -20.59 27.06
N GLN A 45 0.87 -19.51 26.29
CA GLN A 45 1.71 -19.32 25.10
C GLN A 45 3.18 -19.09 25.48
N PRO A 46 4.13 -19.78 24.82
CA PRO A 46 5.55 -19.55 25.04
C PRO A 46 5.94 -18.09 24.77
N GLU A 47 6.78 -17.53 25.63
CA GLU A 47 7.28 -16.16 25.54
C GLU A 47 7.92 -15.83 24.18
N ASN A 48 8.59 -16.81 23.58
CA ASN A 48 9.18 -16.66 22.24
C ASN A 48 8.12 -16.46 21.15
N CYS A 49 6.96 -17.11 21.27
CA CYS A 49 5.86 -16.93 20.33
C CYS A 49 5.28 -15.52 20.44
N LYS A 50 5.09 -15.00 21.66
CA LYS A 50 4.60 -13.63 21.87
C LYS A 50 5.52 -12.60 21.22
N LYS A 51 6.83 -12.68 21.49
CA LYS A 51 7.83 -11.79 20.87
C LYS A 51 7.86 -11.88 19.35
N MET A 52 7.63 -13.08 18.80
CA MET A 52 7.56 -13.27 17.35
C MET A 52 6.32 -12.59 16.77
N ILE A 53 5.15 -12.77 17.41
CA ILE A 53 3.90 -12.13 17.00
C ILE A 53 4.00 -10.61 17.10
N GLU A 54 4.54 -10.05 18.18
CA GLU A 54 4.76 -8.60 18.32
C GLU A 54 5.63 -8.03 17.20
N ARG A 55 6.72 -8.74 16.84
CA ARG A 55 7.60 -8.34 15.72
C ARG A 55 6.87 -8.38 14.38
N MET A 56 6.13 -9.46 14.12
CA MET A 56 5.33 -9.59 12.91
C MET A 56 4.27 -8.49 12.83
N ARG A 57 3.52 -8.27 13.92
CA ARG A 57 2.54 -7.20 14.03
C ARG A 57 3.16 -5.85 13.69
N ASN A 58 4.31 -5.52 14.27
CA ASN A 58 4.96 -4.23 14.03
C ASN A 58 5.42 -4.07 12.58
N ALA A 59 5.99 -5.12 11.99
CA ALA A 59 6.44 -5.10 10.60
C ALA A 59 5.25 -4.92 9.63
N TYR A 60 4.18 -5.71 9.81
CA TYR A 60 2.99 -5.61 8.95
C TYR A 60 2.23 -4.31 9.16
N TYR A 61 2.07 -3.84 10.39
CA TYR A 61 1.47 -2.54 10.68
C TYR A 61 2.21 -1.42 9.94
N ALA A 62 3.54 -1.35 10.09
CA ALA A 62 4.36 -0.35 9.41
C ALA A 62 4.21 -0.45 7.87
N THR A 63 4.29 -1.67 7.33
CA THR A 63 4.16 -1.90 5.88
C THR A 63 2.82 -1.41 5.34
N PHE A 64 1.72 -1.77 6.01
CA PHE A 64 0.39 -1.36 5.58
C PHE A 64 0.16 0.14 5.75
N THR A 65 0.69 0.76 6.80
CA THR A 65 0.65 2.23 6.94
C THR A 65 1.44 2.93 5.82
N GLU A 66 2.63 2.44 5.47
CA GLU A 66 3.42 2.99 4.36
C GLU A 66 2.72 2.81 3.01
N MET A 67 2.14 1.64 2.75
CA MET A 67 1.35 1.40 1.55
C MET A 67 0.10 2.29 1.47
N SER A 68 -0.58 2.50 2.60
CA SER A 68 -1.71 3.42 2.69
C SER A 68 -1.30 4.84 2.29
N ALA A 69 -0.21 5.35 2.86
CA ALA A 69 0.32 6.67 2.50
C ALA A 69 0.71 6.77 1.01
N MET A 70 1.32 5.73 0.46
CA MET A 70 1.64 5.67 -0.97
C MET A 70 0.37 5.73 -1.85
N TYR A 71 -0.71 5.02 -1.50
CA TYR A 71 -1.97 5.10 -2.23
C TYR A 71 -2.65 6.46 -2.07
N HIS A 72 -2.54 7.09 -0.89
CA HIS A 72 -3.00 8.45 -0.67
C HIS A 72 -2.27 9.45 -1.59
N ASP A 73 -0.95 9.33 -1.69
CA ASP A 73 -0.13 10.14 -2.58
C ASP A 73 -0.54 9.91 -4.05
N PHE A 74 -0.79 8.66 -4.47
CA PHE A 74 -1.28 8.38 -5.82
C PHE A 74 -2.69 8.91 -6.10
N ALA A 75 -3.57 8.96 -5.11
CA ALA A 75 -4.91 9.52 -5.23
C ALA A 75 -4.90 11.06 -5.35
N THR A 76 -3.90 11.71 -4.77
CA THR A 76 -3.73 13.17 -4.76
C THR A 76 -2.84 13.68 -5.90
N ALA A 77 -1.99 12.80 -6.47
CA ALA A 77 -1.11 13.10 -7.59
C ALA A 77 -1.83 13.54 -8.89
N GLU A 78 -3.16 13.46 -8.99
CA GLU A 78 -3.94 13.97 -10.14
C GLU A 78 -4.35 15.45 -10.05
N GLU A 79 -4.16 16.13 -8.91
CA GLU A 79 -4.35 17.60 -8.88
C GLU A 79 -3.25 18.36 -9.62
N ASP A 80 -2.16 17.68 -9.99
CA ASP A 80 -1.10 18.19 -10.85
C ASP A 80 -0.82 17.12 -11.91
N ASP A 81 -0.96 17.41 -13.20
CA ASP A 81 -0.75 16.49 -14.36
C ASP A 81 0.69 15.89 -14.45
N SER A 82 1.47 16.00 -13.37
CA SER A 82 2.82 15.50 -13.14
C SER A 82 3.00 14.01 -13.46
N TRP A 83 2.05 13.13 -13.15
CA TRP A 83 2.18 11.69 -13.45
C TRP A 83 2.12 11.40 -14.97
N LYS A 84 1.41 12.24 -15.75
CA LYS A 84 1.45 12.15 -17.21
C LYS A 84 2.81 12.55 -17.78
N SER A 85 3.56 13.41 -17.08
CA SER A 85 4.91 13.81 -17.48
C SER A 85 5.92 12.65 -17.40
N TRP A 86 5.75 11.72 -16.45
CA TRP A 86 6.59 10.53 -16.35
C TRP A 86 6.35 9.55 -17.50
N VAL A 87 5.10 9.42 -17.95
CA VAL A 87 4.72 8.56 -19.09
C VAL A 87 5.19 9.14 -20.44
N THR A 88 5.45 10.44 -20.50
CA THR A 88 5.96 11.14 -21.69
C THR A 88 7.41 11.59 -21.60
N SER A 89 8.10 11.33 -20.49
CA SER A 89 9.53 11.64 -20.36
C SER A 89 10.33 10.62 -21.15
N ASP A 90 11.16 11.09 -22.08
CA ASP A 90 12.10 10.26 -22.83
C ASP A 90 13.03 9.46 -21.90
N GLU A 91 13.19 9.88 -20.64
CA GLU A 91 13.95 9.15 -19.62
C GLU A 91 13.31 7.80 -19.21
N TYR A 92 11.97 7.68 -19.23
CA TYR A 92 11.31 6.40 -18.95
C TYR A 92 11.51 5.39 -20.09
N LEU A 93 11.61 5.88 -21.32
CA LEU A 93 11.97 5.03 -22.46
C LEU A 93 13.43 4.61 -22.39
N ASP A 94 14.36 5.49 -22.00
CA ASP A 94 15.79 5.15 -21.85
C ASP A 94 16.05 4.12 -20.73
N VAL A 95 15.29 4.16 -19.63
CA VAL A 95 15.36 3.13 -18.58
C VAL A 95 14.84 1.78 -19.07
N LEU A 96 13.89 1.75 -20.00
CA LEU A 96 13.33 0.52 -20.59
C LEU A 96 14.11 0.00 -21.81
N THR A 97 14.89 0.84 -22.48
CA THR A 97 15.68 0.48 -23.68
C THR A 97 17.14 0.18 -23.38
N LEU A 98 17.60 0.27 -22.12
CA LEU A 98 18.87 -0.29 -21.66
C LEU A 98 18.85 -1.83 -21.79
N ARG A 99 19.10 -2.30 -23.01
CA ARG A 99 19.60 -3.62 -23.38
C ARG A 99 20.98 -3.47 -24.01
#